data_AF-L8M3L3-F1
#
_entry.id   AF-L8M3L3-F1
#
_cell.length_a   1.000
_cell.length_b   1.000
_cell.length_c   1.000
_cell.angle_alpha   90.00
_cell.angle_beta   90.00
_cell.angle_gamma   90.00
#
_symmetry.space_group_name_H-M   'P 1'
#
loop_
_entity.id
_entity.type
_entity.pdbx_description
1 polymer ?
#
loop_
_entity_poly.entity_id
_entity_poly.type
_entity_poly.pdbx_seq_one_letter_code
_entity_poly.pdbx_strand_id
1 'polypeptide(L)'
;MIPSSFIAADGGKIVFVINQIERLPFSSQVVLFSNGKIDYLPKQEHFDKDRYDFVKDLGLKNNILLLGSIWHDDQNSAWLFDLNEIQNKPQKIFVPNAILGASVAISDQFIAVSHYSRRMSPEGFISKTLIKLIKNGSSKTIDNYESLSLDGDILTIWHHGGPNIVTGTDLIEPDVLEVFRLDENATPRLIMEREDLINALVFKSLLTTVQKTNSGRKICIESVH
;
A
#
# COMPACT_ATOMS: atom_id res chain seq x y z
N MET A 1 6.49 2.00 -19.78
CA MET A 1 5.92 1.66 -18.46
C MET A 1 5.40 0.24 -18.58
N ILE A 2 5.99 -0.73 -17.89
CA ILE A 2 5.52 -2.12 -17.94
C ILE A 2 4.18 -2.15 -17.18
N PRO A 3 3.10 -2.75 -17.71
CA PRO A 3 1.88 -2.95 -16.94
C PRO A 3 2.22 -3.76 -15.68
N SER A 4 2.19 -3.12 -14.53
CA SER A 4 2.27 -3.80 -13.25
C SER A 4 0.92 -4.48 -13.01
N SER A 5 0.95 -5.81 -12.94
CA SER A 5 -0.18 -6.60 -12.46
C SER A 5 -0.02 -6.79 -10.95
N PHE A 6 -1.01 -6.35 -10.20
CA PHE A 6 -1.08 -6.59 -8.76
C PHE A 6 -1.92 -7.84 -8.51
N ILE A 7 -1.49 -8.66 -7.56
CA ILE A 7 -2.15 -9.91 -7.18
C ILE A 7 -2.04 -10.10 -5.67
N ALA A 8 -3.12 -10.57 -5.04
CA ALA A 8 -3.11 -11.05 -3.67
C ALA A 8 -4.01 -12.27 -3.54
N ALA A 9 -3.70 -13.10 -2.55
CA ALA A 9 -4.44 -14.31 -2.27
C ALA A 9 -4.55 -14.53 -0.76
N ASP A 10 -5.75 -14.86 -0.31
CA ASP A 10 -6.04 -15.20 1.09
C ASP A 10 -7.33 -16.04 1.14
N GLY A 11 -7.37 -17.03 2.03
CA GLY A 11 -8.59 -17.84 2.27
C GLY A 11 -9.20 -18.50 1.02
N GLY A 12 -8.36 -18.96 0.08
CA GLY A 12 -8.82 -19.60 -1.16
C GLY A 12 -9.38 -18.64 -2.23
N LYS A 13 -9.20 -17.33 -2.03
CA LYS A 13 -9.54 -16.28 -3.01
C LYS A 13 -8.26 -15.74 -3.61
N ILE A 14 -8.33 -15.35 -4.88
CA ILE A 14 -7.27 -14.64 -5.59
C ILE A 14 -7.89 -13.38 -6.18
N VAL A 15 -7.30 -12.23 -5.91
CA VAL A 15 -7.68 -10.96 -6.53
C VAL A 15 -6.52 -10.47 -7.36
N PHE A 16 -6.80 -10.01 -8.58
CA PHE A 16 -5.79 -9.40 -9.43
C PHE A 16 -6.36 -8.24 -10.24
N VAL A 17 -5.45 -7.37 -10.68
CA VAL A 17 -5.78 -6.15 -11.41
C VAL A 17 -5.30 -6.24 -12.85
N ILE A 18 -6.19 -5.91 -13.78
CA ILE A 18 -5.90 -5.74 -15.19
C ILE A 18 -5.90 -4.24 -15.49
N ASN A 19 -4.71 -3.68 -15.70
CA ASN A 19 -4.53 -2.27 -16.06
C ASN A 19 -4.56 -2.10 -17.58
N GLN A 20 -5.51 -1.32 -18.10
CA GLN A 20 -5.59 -0.96 -19.51
C GLN A 20 -4.80 0.33 -19.76
N ILE A 21 -3.55 0.19 -20.19
CA ILE A 21 -2.61 1.31 -20.40
C ILE A 21 -2.61 1.79 -21.87
N GLU A 22 -3.19 1.01 -22.79
CA GLU A 22 -3.12 1.29 -24.23
C GLU A 22 -4.25 2.19 -24.74
N ARG A 23 -5.22 2.54 -23.89
CA ARG A 23 -6.33 3.45 -24.24
C ARG A 23 -6.53 4.47 -23.14
N LEU A 24 -6.53 5.75 -23.51
CA LEU A 24 -6.95 6.82 -22.62
C LEU A 24 -8.49 6.88 -22.62
N PRO A 25 -9.13 7.09 -21.45
CA PRO A 25 -8.52 7.18 -20.12
C PRO A 25 -8.02 5.82 -19.64
N PHE A 26 -6.86 5.80 -18.96
CA PHE A 26 -6.36 4.62 -18.26
C PHE A 26 -7.42 4.12 -17.28
N SER A 27 -7.66 2.81 -17.30
CA SER A 27 -8.62 2.18 -16.40
C SER A 27 -8.11 0.85 -15.86
N SER A 28 -8.56 0.52 -14.67
CA SER A 28 -8.24 -0.73 -13.98
C SER A 28 -9.50 -1.58 -13.89
N GLN A 29 -9.40 -2.87 -14.22
CA GLN A 29 -10.44 -3.85 -13.89
C GLN A 29 -9.91 -4.77 -12.79
N VAL A 30 -10.66 -4.84 -11.69
CA VAL A 30 -10.34 -5.73 -10.57
C VAL A 30 -11.14 -7.02 -10.74
N VAL A 31 -10.44 -8.14 -10.66
CA VAL A 31 -10.99 -9.47 -10.90
C VAL A 31 -10.80 -10.31 -9.64
N LEU A 32 -11.88 -10.96 -9.20
CA LEU A 32 -11.89 -11.91 -8.09
C LEU A 32 -12.08 -13.32 -8.64
N PHE A 33 -11.17 -14.22 -8.29
CA PHE A 33 -11.32 -15.65 -8.49
C PHE A 33 -11.57 -16.35 -7.16
N SER A 34 -12.71 -17.04 -7.05
CA SER A 34 -13.06 -17.81 -5.85
C SER A 34 -13.95 -19.00 -6.20
N ASN A 35 -13.71 -20.16 -5.57
CA ASN A 35 -14.51 -21.37 -5.77
C ASN A 35 -14.70 -21.77 -7.25
N GLY A 36 -13.66 -21.57 -8.09
CA GLY A 36 -13.72 -21.87 -9.53
C GLY A 36 -14.54 -20.87 -10.36
N LYS A 37 -15.00 -19.77 -9.77
CA LYS A 37 -15.76 -18.71 -10.44
C LYS A 37 -14.92 -17.43 -10.54
N ILE A 38 -15.19 -16.65 -11.58
CA ILE A 38 -14.60 -15.34 -11.83
C ILE A 38 -15.70 -14.30 -11.67
N ASP A 39 -15.49 -13.36 -10.76
CA ASP A 39 -16.33 -12.20 -10.52
C ASP A 39 -15.55 -10.91 -10.83
N TYR A 40 -16.26 -9.90 -11.34
CA TYR A 40 -15.71 -8.59 -11.60
C TYR A 40 -16.23 -7.64 -10.54
N LEU A 41 -15.32 -7.02 -9.77
CA LEU A 41 -15.71 -6.07 -8.74
C LEU A 41 -16.29 -4.81 -9.39
N PRO A 42 -17.30 -4.19 -8.75
CA PRO A 42 -17.93 -3.00 -9.29
C PRO A 42 -16.90 -1.88 -9.43
N LYS A 43 -17.10 -1.10 -10.48
CA LYS A 43 -16.39 0.16 -10.69
C LYS A 43 -16.73 1.11 -9.53
N GLN A 44 -15.71 1.70 -8.90
CA GLN A 44 -15.83 2.71 -7.84
C GLN A 44 -16.60 3.94 -8.36
N GLU A 45 -17.78 4.28 -7.80
CA GLU A 45 -18.55 5.44 -8.31
C GLU A 45 -17.81 6.78 -8.15
N HIS A 46 -18.07 7.72 -9.08
CA HIS A 46 -17.31 8.94 -9.43
C HIS A 46 -16.25 8.76 -10.53
N PHE A 47 -16.57 7.93 -11.53
CA PHE A 47 -15.89 7.98 -12.83
C PHE A 47 -16.57 9.01 -13.72
N ASP A 48 -16.15 10.26 -13.60
CA ASP A 48 -16.23 11.16 -14.75
C ASP A 48 -15.51 10.46 -15.91
N LYS A 49 -16.12 10.44 -17.11
CA LYS A 49 -15.59 9.73 -18.28
C LYS A 49 -14.19 10.22 -18.71
N ASP A 50 -13.72 11.30 -18.10
CA ASP A 50 -12.48 11.99 -18.39
C ASP A 50 -11.38 11.79 -17.33
N ARG A 51 -11.62 10.98 -16.27
CA ARG A 51 -10.65 10.77 -15.17
C ARG A 51 -10.01 9.37 -15.19
N TYR A 52 -8.72 9.35 -14.87
CA TYR A 52 -7.88 8.15 -14.84
C TYR A 52 -8.14 7.32 -13.58
N ASP A 53 -8.34 6.01 -13.71
CA ASP A 53 -8.39 5.10 -12.57
C ASP A 53 -7.31 4.05 -12.68
N PHE A 54 -6.25 4.26 -11.92
CA PHE A 54 -5.09 3.40 -11.93
C PHE A 54 -4.85 2.83 -10.54
N VAL A 55 -5.25 1.56 -10.37
CA VAL A 55 -4.92 0.79 -9.16
C VAL A 55 -3.41 0.57 -9.14
N LYS A 56 -2.78 0.98 -8.04
CA LYS A 56 -1.33 0.94 -7.83
C LYS A 56 -0.86 -0.11 -6.86
N ASP A 57 -1.76 -0.60 -6.02
CA ASP A 57 -1.43 -1.63 -5.07
C ASP A 57 -2.72 -2.28 -4.58
N LEU A 58 -2.62 -3.49 -4.04
CA LEU A 58 -3.75 -4.14 -3.40
C LEU A 58 -3.31 -5.06 -2.25
N GLY A 59 -4.18 -5.19 -1.27
CA GLY A 59 -4.04 -6.15 -0.17
C GLY A 59 -5.34 -6.92 0.03
N LEU A 60 -5.24 -8.21 0.38
CA LEU A 60 -6.39 -9.07 0.64
C LEU A 60 -6.19 -9.83 1.95
N LYS A 61 -7.16 -9.70 2.87
CA LYS A 61 -7.17 -10.46 4.13
C LYS A 61 -8.59 -10.66 4.64
N ASN A 62 -8.96 -11.89 5.02
CA ASN A 62 -10.23 -12.20 5.68
C ASN A 62 -11.47 -11.62 4.95
N ASN A 63 -11.54 -11.80 3.63
CA ASN A 63 -12.59 -11.23 2.76
C ASN A 63 -12.62 -9.70 2.69
N ILE A 64 -11.63 -9.01 3.24
CA ILE A 64 -11.46 -7.57 3.08
C ILE A 64 -10.42 -7.33 1.99
N LEU A 65 -10.81 -6.62 0.94
CA LEU A 65 -9.94 -6.20 -0.14
C LEU A 65 -9.68 -4.69 -0.02
N LEU A 66 -8.41 -4.31 0.04
CA LEU A 66 -7.95 -2.94 0.04
C LEU A 66 -7.28 -2.64 -1.30
N LEU A 67 -7.75 -1.62 -2.00
CA LEU A 67 -7.19 -1.17 -3.27
C LEU A 67 -6.62 0.22 -3.12
N GLY A 68 -5.34 0.40 -3.45
CA GLY A 68 -4.74 1.72 -3.59
C GLY A 68 -4.96 2.25 -5.01
N SER A 69 -5.49 3.46 -5.15
CA SER A 69 -5.61 4.16 -6.44
C SER A 69 -4.98 5.54 -6.36
N ILE A 70 -4.31 5.93 -7.43
CA ILE A 70 -3.80 7.30 -7.61
C ILE A 70 -4.51 7.94 -8.82
N TRP A 71 -4.53 9.28 -8.85
CA TRP A 71 -5.18 10.14 -9.86
C TRP A 71 -6.71 10.29 -9.76
N HIS A 72 -7.30 9.96 -8.61
CA HIS A 72 -8.72 10.23 -8.33
C HIS A 72 -8.91 11.58 -7.64
N ASP A 73 -9.72 12.46 -8.23
CA ASP A 73 -10.32 13.66 -7.63
C ASP A 73 -9.40 14.55 -6.76
N ASP A 74 -8.18 14.83 -7.25
CA ASP A 74 -7.15 15.61 -6.54
C ASP A 74 -6.77 15.06 -5.14
N GLN A 75 -7.32 13.89 -4.76
CA GLN A 75 -7.19 13.26 -3.46
C GLN A 75 -6.97 11.76 -3.68
N ASN A 76 -5.73 11.40 -4.05
CA ASN A 76 -5.32 10.01 -4.17
C ASN A 76 -5.76 9.22 -2.93
N SER A 77 -6.38 8.06 -3.13
CA SER A 77 -7.21 7.41 -2.11
C SER A 77 -7.09 5.90 -2.18
N ALA A 78 -7.56 5.22 -1.14
CA ALA A 78 -7.74 3.78 -1.17
C ALA A 78 -9.23 3.43 -1.03
N TRP A 79 -9.58 2.21 -1.44
CA TRP A 79 -10.94 1.70 -1.42
C TRP A 79 -10.97 0.37 -0.68
N LEU A 80 -11.87 0.28 0.29
CA LEU A 80 -12.07 -0.91 1.11
C LEU A 80 -13.35 -1.62 0.67
N PHE A 81 -13.21 -2.88 0.29
CA PHE A 81 -14.30 -3.76 -0.14
C PHE A 81 -14.50 -4.87 0.89
N ASP A 82 -15.76 -5.13 1.24
CA ASP A 82 -16.16 -6.39 1.87
C ASP A 82 -16.58 -7.38 0.78
N LEU A 83 -15.78 -8.44 0.60
CA LEU A 83 -16.03 -9.47 -0.40
C LEU A 83 -17.16 -10.44 -0.01
N ASN A 84 -17.70 -10.36 1.21
CA ASN A 84 -18.96 -11.03 1.54
C ASN A 84 -20.16 -10.28 0.95
N GLU A 85 -20.01 -8.99 0.70
CA GLU A 85 -21.07 -8.08 0.23
C GLU A 85 -20.60 -7.32 -1.01
N ILE A 86 -20.12 -8.02 -2.04
CA ILE A 86 -19.50 -7.45 -3.24
C ILE A 86 -20.37 -6.40 -3.96
N GLN A 87 -21.69 -6.47 -3.79
CA GLN A 87 -22.65 -5.52 -4.38
C GLN A 87 -22.72 -4.19 -3.62
N ASN A 88 -22.21 -4.14 -2.39
CA ASN A 88 -22.18 -2.91 -1.60
C ASN A 88 -21.12 -1.95 -2.11
N LYS A 89 -21.41 -0.66 -1.95
CA LYS A 89 -20.48 0.41 -2.34
C LYS A 89 -19.21 0.31 -1.49
N PRO A 90 -18.00 0.29 -2.09
CA PRO A 90 -16.76 0.27 -1.33
C PRO A 90 -16.60 1.54 -0.50
N GLN A 91 -15.97 1.42 0.66
CA GLN A 91 -15.65 2.56 1.49
C GLN A 91 -14.41 3.27 0.93
N LYS A 92 -14.53 4.57 0.62
CA LYS A 92 -13.38 5.43 0.30
C LYS A 92 -12.59 5.74 1.57
N ILE A 93 -11.28 5.55 1.48
CA ILE A 93 -10.28 5.85 2.52
C ILE A 93 -9.44 7.02 2.01
N PHE A 94 -9.55 8.16 2.69
CA PHE A 94 -8.85 9.39 2.32
C PHE A 94 -8.50 10.21 3.57
N VAL A 95 -7.53 11.11 3.42
CA VAL A 95 -7.16 12.11 4.42
C VAL A 95 -7.12 13.46 3.72
N PRO A 96 -7.81 14.50 4.23
CA PRO A 96 -7.78 15.82 3.62
C PRO A 96 -6.34 16.35 3.48
N ASN A 97 -6.02 16.96 2.34
CA ASN A 97 -4.71 17.53 2.01
C ASN A 97 -3.54 16.52 2.10
N ALA A 98 -3.82 15.22 1.97
CA ALA A 98 -2.80 14.19 1.94
C ALA A 98 -2.92 13.30 0.72
N ILE A 99 -1.78 12.77 0.29
CA ILE A 99 -1.69 11.83 -0.82
C ILE A 99 -1.52 10.43 -0.28
N LEU A 100 -2.40 9.52 -0.72
CA LEU A 100 -2.47 8.12 -0.29
C LEU A 100 -2.71 7.20 -1.50
N GLY A 101 -2.74 5.88 -1.28
CA GLY A 101 -3.23 4.92 -2.28
C GLY A 101 -2.17 4.41 -3.26
N ALA A 102 -0.90 4.74 -3.05
CA ALA A 102 0.17 4.25 -3.90
C ALA A 102 0.79 2.94 -3.36
N SER A 103 0.78 2.75 -2.04
CA SER A 103 1.06 1.47 -1.40
C SER A 103 0.00 1.19 -0.32
N VAL A 104 -0.39 -0.07 -0.20
CA VAL A 104 -1.36 -0.52 0.78
C VAL A 104 -0.90 -1.80 1.47
N ALA A 105 -1.26 -1.97 2.72
CA ALA A 105 -1.02 -3.20 3.47
C ALA A 105 -2.20 -3.51 4.39
N ILE A 106 -2.47 -4.79 4.62
CA ILE A 106 -3.61 -5.25 5.43
C ILE A 106 -3.21 -6.45 6.29
N SER A 107 -3.62 -6.44 7.56
CA SER A 107 -3.58 -7.58 8.48
C SER A 107 -4.98 -7.90 8.99
N ASP A 108 -5.07 -8.85 9.92
CA ASP A 108 -6.35 -9.22 10.54
C ASP A 108 -7.00 -8.06 11.33
N GLN A 109 -6.19 -7.10 11.79
CA GLN A 109 -6.64 -6.04 12.69
C GLN A 109 -6.53 -4.64 12.08
N PHE A 110 -5.57 -4.43 11.18
CA PHE A 110 -5.23 -3.10 10.69
C PHE A 110 -5.20 -3.05 9.16
N ILE A 111 -5.46 -1.87 8.62
CA ILE A 111 -5.07 -1.48 7.27
C ILE A 111 -4.09 -0.31 7.35
N ALA A 112 -3.16 -0.26 6.41
CA ALA A 112 -2.27 0.87 6.22
C ALA A 112 -2.28 1.28 4.74
N VAL A 113 -2.24 2.59 4.50
CA VAL A 113 -2.28 3.20 3.17
C VAL A 113 -1.27 4.33 3.15
N SER A 114 -0.40 4.37 2.16
CA SER A 114 0.62 5.40 2.00
C SER A 114 0.76 5.83 0.53
N HIS A 115 1.76 6.68 0.29
CA HIS A 115 2.21 7.09 -1.04
C HIS A 115 3.71 6.77 -1.20
N TYR A 116 4.18 6.44 -2.42
CA TYR A 116 5.59 6.06 -2.69
C TYR A 116 6.40 7.15 -3.44
N SER A 117 5.88 8.38 -3.55
CA SER A 117 6.56 9.40 -4.36
C SER A 117 6.75 10.73 -3.63
N ARG A 118 8.01 11.15 -3.59
CA ARG A 118 8.45 12.51 -3.25
C ARG A 118 8.28 13.51 -4.41
N ARG A 119 8.13 13.02 -5.65
CA ARG A 119 8.24 13.85 -6.87
C ARG A 119 6.93 14.38 -7.43
N MET A 120 5.77 13.88 -6.99
CA MET A 120 4.48 14.18 -7.62
C MET A 120 3.40 14.49 -6.58
N SER A 121 3.67 15.47 -5.73
CA SER A 121 2.60 16.06 -4.93
C SER A 121 2.04 17.29 -5.66
N PRO A 122 0.76 17.31 -6.06
CA PRO A 122 0.10 18.56 -6.43
C PRO A 122 0.28 19.60 -5.32
N GLU A 123 0.33 20.88 -5.67
CA GLU A 123 0.51 21.95 -4.69
C GLU A 123 -0.51 21.84 -3.54
N GLY A 124 -0.01 21.91 -2.29
CA GLY A 124 -0.85 21.85 -1.08
C GLY A 124 -1.09 20.46 -0.49
N PHE A 125 -0.59 19.39 -1.13
CA PHE A 125 -0.71 18.03 -0.60
C PHE A 125 0.58 17.51 0.00
N ILE A 126 0.47 16.65 1.03
CA ILE A 126 1.60 16.03 1.72
C ILE A 126 1.43 14.51 1.71
N SER A 127 2.46 13.77 1.28
CA SER A 127 2.50 12.31 1.41
C SER A 127 2.48 11.92 2.88
N LYS A 128 1.59 11.00 3.25
CA LYS A 128 1.46 10.50 4.63
C LYS A 128 1.19 8.99 4.60
N THR A 129 1.28 8.35 5.76
CA THR A 129 0.70 7.01 5.96
C THR A 129 -0.50 7.13 6.88
N LEU A 130 -1.64 6.64 6.42
CA LEU A 130 -2.82 6.40 7.23
C LEU A 130 -2.81 4.96 7.72
N ILE A 131 -2.99 4.77 9.02
CA ILE A 131 -3.16 3.48 9.68
C ILE A 131 -4.56 3.48 10.28
N LYS A 132 -5.32 2.41 10.07
CA LYS A 132 -6.69 2.29 10.58
C LYS A 132 -6.95 0.91 11.16
N LEU A 133 -7.52 0.87 12.36
CA LEU A 133 -8.02 -0.34 12.98
C LEU A 133 -9.35 -0.74 12.32
N ILE A 134 -9.45 -1.98 11.84
CA ILE A 134 -10.62 -2.49 11.13
C ILE A 134 -11.84 -2.55 12.07
N LYS A 135 -11.65 -2.99 13.31
CA LYS A 135 -12.74 -3.31 14.25
C LYS A 135 -13.60 -2.10 14.66
N ASN A 136 -12.99 -0.96 14.96
CA ASN A 136 -13.70 0.23 15.45
C ASN A 136 -13.51 1.47 14.56
N GLY A 137 -12.71 1.36 13.49
CA GLY A 137 -12.42 2.45 12.58
C GLY A 137 -11.46 3.52 13.10
N SER A 138 -10.87 3.36 14.30
CA SER A 138 -9.84 4.27 14.82
C SER A 138 -8.72 4.42 13.80
N SER A 139 -8.25 5.64 13.59
CA SER A 139 -7.21 5.91 12.61
C SER A 139 -6.16 6.87 13.13
N LYS A 140 -4.94 6.67 12.65
CA LYS A 140 -3.79 7.54 12.89
C LYS A 140 -3.10 7.85 11.58
N THR A 141 -2.64 9.08 11.44
CA THR A 141 -1.81 9.49 10.32
C THR A 141 -0.43 9.86 10.83
N ILE A 142 0.61 9.45 10.10
CA ILE A 142 2.01 9.79 10.40
C ILE A 142 2.68 10.43 9.20
N ASP A 143 3.68 11.29 9.48
CA ASP A 143 4.53 11.97 8.49
C ASP A 143 5.66 11.05 8.02
N ASN A 144 5.25 9.86 7.62
CA ASN A 144 6.11 8.77 7.18
C ASN A 144 5.31 8.03 6.10
N TYR A 145 5.91 7.77 4.95
CA TYR A 145 5.26 7.22 3.79
C TYR A 145 6.33 6.52 2.96
N GLU A 146 5.94 5.48 2.23
CA GLU A 146 6.65 4.78 1.16
C GLU A 146 6.04 3.36 1.09
N SER A 147 6.79 2.34 0.65
CA SER A 147 6.29 0.98 0.53
C SER A 147 5.93 0.37 1.88
N LEU A 148 4.74 -0.23 1.97
CA LEU A 148 4.20 -0.80 3.20
C LEU A 148 4.22 -2.33 3.20
N SER A 149 4.39 -2.90 4.40
CA SER A 149 4.02 -4.28 4.69
C SER A 149 3.47 -4.37 6.11
N LEU A 150 2.50 -5.26 6.35
CA LEU A 150 1.75 -5.29 7.60
C LEU A 150 1.35 -6.73 7.93
N ASP A 151 1.67 -7.17 9.14
CA ASP A 151 1.28 -8.48 9.66
C ASP A 151 1.03 -8.39 11.17
N GLY A 152 -0.14 -8.85 11.62
CA GLY A 152 -0.59 -8.61 12.99
C GLY A 152 -0.58 -7.12 13.33
N ASP A 153 0.17 -6.77 14.38
CA ASP A 153 0.43 -5.42 14.88
C ASP A 153 1.77 -4.84 14.39
N ILE A 154 2.48 -5.51 13.48
CA ILE A 154 3.78 -5.06 12.97
C ILE A 154 3.61 -4.41 11.60
N LEU A 155 3.87 -3.11 11.53
CA LEU A 155 3.91 -2.32 10.31
C LEU A 155 5.36 -2.06 9.92
N THR A 156 5.73 -2.33 8.68
CA THR A 156 7.01 -1.87 8.12
C THR A 156 6.79 -0.80 7.08
N ILE A 157 7.60 0.25 7.12
CA ILE A 157 7.67 1.27 6.07
C ILE A 157 9.08 1.24 5.51
N TRP A 158 9.20 0.96 4.21
CA TRP A 158 10.48 0.91 3.54
C TRP A 158 10.65 2.13 2.64
N HIS A 159 11.56 3.00 3.04
CA HIS A 159 12.02 4.16 2.31
C HIS A 159 13.02 3.75 1.25
N HIS A 160 12.64 3.95 -0.01
CA HIS A 160 13.56 3.79 -1.12
C HIS A 160 14.48 5.01 -1.17
N GLY A 161 15.76 4.74 -0.95
CA GLY A 161 16.84 5.70 -1.14
C GLY A 161 16.83 6.26 -2.55
N GLY A 162 17.25 7.50 -2.68
CA GLY A 162 17.25 8.19 -3.97
C GLY A 162 18.01 9.51 -3.91
N PRO A 163 18.30 10.10 -5.08
CA PRO A 163 18.96 11.41 -5.12
C PRO A 163 18.11 12.44 -4.38
N ASN A 164 18.71 13.13 -3.40
CA ASN A 164 18.06 14.21 -2.67
C ASN A 164 17.98 15.47 -3.55
N ILE A 165 16.92 15.54 -4.35
CA ILE A 165 16.68 16.64 -5.30
C ILE A 165 16.26 17.93 -4.58
N VAL A 166 15.87 17.85 -3.31
CA VAL A 166 15.37 19.00 -2.53
C VAL A 166 16.53 19.92 -2.13
N THR A 167 17.72 19.38 -1.90
CA THR A 167 18.90 20.17 -1.50
C THR A 167 19.86 20.49 -2.65
N GLY A 168 19.60 19.97 -3.86
CA GLY A 168 20.52 20.11 -5.00
C GLY A 168 21.87 19.43 -4.77
N THR A 169 21.97 18.53 -3.79
CA THR A 169 23.17 17.75 -3.50
C THR A 169 23.01 16.35 -4.09
N ASP A 170 24.07 15.81 -4.69
CA ASP A 170 24.13 14.41 -5.18
C ASP A 170 24.14 13.38 -4.03
N LEU A 171 23.70 13.75 -2.83
CA LEU A 171 23.60 12.83 -1.71
C LEU A 171 22.45 11.86 -2.00
N ILE A 172 22.82 10.60 -2.19
CA ILE A 172 21.88 9.48 -2.26
C ILE A 172 21.48 9.18 -0.82
N GLU A 173 20.21 9.41 -0.48
CA GLU A 173 19.70 8.94 0.80
C GLU A 173 19.75 7.41 0.83
N PRO A 174 20.16 6.79 1.95
CA PRO A 174 20.17 5.34 2.06
C PRO A 174 18.74 4.78 1.99
N ASP A 175 18.62 3.55 1.54
CA ASP A 175 17.39 2.78 1.72
C ASP A 175 17.20 2.50 3.22
N VAL A 176 16.09 2.94 3.80
CA VAL A 176 15.80 2.78 5.25
C VAL A 176 14.50 2.00 5.44
N LEU A 177 14.56 0.94 6.23
CA LEU A 177 13.38 0.23 6.72
C LEU A 177 13.14 0.62 8.16
N GLU A 178 11.94 1.11 8.42
CA GLU A 178 11.43 1.31 9.76
C GLU A 178 10.36 0.25 10.08
N VAL A 179 10.45 -0.31 11.28
CA VAL A 179 9.51 -1.31 11.79
C VAL A 179 8.82 -0.72 13.01
N PHE A 180 7.50 -0.66 12.95
CA PHE A 180 6.62 -0.13 13.96
C PHE A 180 5.77 -1.25 14.56
N ARG A 181 5.57 -1.19 15.88
CA ARG A 181 4.49 -1.90 16.56
C ARG A 181 3.29 -0.97 16.72
N LEU A 182 2.11 -1.44 16.32
CA LEU A 182 0.85 -0.73 16.42
C LEU A 182 0.16 -1.07 17.75
N ASP A 183 -0.37 -0.07 18.44
CA ASP A 183 -1.23 -0.29 19.60
C ASP A 183 -2.70 -0.53 19.21
N GLU A 184 -3.54 -0.80 20.20
CA GLU A 184 -4.98 -1.01 20.06
C GLU A 184 -5.76 0.18 19.45
N ASN A 185 -5.13 1.35 19.35
CA ASN A 185 -5.70 2.56 18.75
C ASN A 185 -5.06 2.91 17.39
N ALA A 186 -4.28 2.00 16.81
CA ALA A 186 -3.50 2.17 15.58
C ALA A 186 -2.36 3.19 15.70
N THR A 187 -1.87 3.48 16.91
CA THR A 187 -0.71 4.35 17.12
C THR A 187 0.57 3.55 16.88
N PRO A 188 1.44 3.98 15.95
CA PRO A 188 2.70 3.32 15.69
C PRO A 188 3.77 3.72 16.70
N ARG A 189 4.54 2.74 17.19
CA ARG A 189 5.77 2.91 17.97
C ARG A 189 6.93 2.26 17.23
N LEU A 190 7.95 3.05 16.87
CA LEU A 190 9.16 2.54 16.23
C LEU A 190 9.85 1.54 17.18
N ILE A 191 10.19 0.36 16.67
CA ILE A 191 10.90 -0.69 17.41
C ILE A 191 12.23 -1.10 16.76
N MET A 192 12.39 -0.88 15.46
CA MET A 192 13.61 -1.19 14.73
C MET A 192 13.74 -0.29 13.51
N GLU A 193 14.97 0.09 13.20
CA GLU A 193 15.35 0.79 11.97
C GLU A 193 16.55 0.07 11.35
N ARG A 194 16.60 -0.02 10.02
CA ARG A 194 17.69 -0.66 9.27
C ARG A 194 17.98 0.07 7.98
N GLU A 195 19.26 0.16 7.66
CA GLU A 195 19.76 0.73 6.41
C GLU A 195 20.29 -0.36 5.46
N ASP A 196 20.64 0.04 4.23
CA ASP A 196 21.30 -0.78 3.21
C ASP A 196 20.49 -2.02 2.75
N LEU A 197 19.16 -1.88 2.71
CA LEU A 197 18.23 -2.92 2.30
C LEU A 197 17.79 -2.76 0.84
N ILE A 198 17.79 -3.87 0.11
CA ILE A 198 17.24 -3.99 -1.25
C ILE A 198 15.74 -4.26 -1.22
N ASN A 199 15.23 -4.90 -0.17
CA ASN A 199 13.81 -5.20 0.01
C ASN A 199 13.52 -5.65 1.44
N ALA A 200 12.28 -5.49 1.89
CA ALA A 200 11.79 -5.98 3.17
C ALA A 200 10.32 -6.40 3.08
N LEU A 201 9.97 -7.47 3.81
CA LEU A 201 8.60 -7.98 3.93
C LEU A 201 8.38 -8.51 5.35
N VAL A 202 7.24 -8.21 5.95
CA VAL A 202 6.80 -8.88 7.18
C VAL A 202 5.66 -9.86 6.86
N PHE A 203 5.79 -11.09 7.33
CA PHE A 203 4.76 -12.12 7.18
C PHE A 203 4.89 -13.17 8.28
N LYS A 204 3.78 -13.51 8.95
CA LYS A 204 3.75 -14.44 10.09
C LYS A 204 4.78 -14.09 11.17
N SER A 205 4.87 -12.81 11.52
CA SER A 205 5.80 -12.25 12.52
C SER A 205 7.29 -12.49 12.20
N LEU A 206 7.60 -12.81 10.95
CA LEU A 206 8.96 -12.90 10.44
C LEU A 206 9.24 -11.70 9.54
N LEU A 207 10.32 -10.99 9.84
CA LEU A 207 10.88 -9.98 8.96
C LEU A 207 11.88 -10.65 8.02
N THR A 208 11.55 -10.65 6.73
CA THR A 208 12.47 -11.06 5.67
C THR A 208 13.07 -9.83 5.04
N THR A 209 14.40 -9.72 5.05
CA THR A 209 15.14 -8.63 4.40
C THR A 209 16.10 -9.17 3.36
N VAL A 210 16.32 -8.38 2.31
CA VAL A 210 17.36 -8.64 1.31
C VAL A 210 18.40 -7.53 1.43
N GLN A 211 19.62 -7.88 1.82
CA GLN A 211 20.73 -6.96 2.03
C GLN A 211 21.70 -6.99 0.85
N LYS A 212 22.28 -5.83 0.52
CA LYS A 212 23.44 -5.76 -0.37
C LYS A 212 24.70 -6.03 0.46
N THR A 213 25.57 -6.90 -0.05
CA THR A 213 26.86 -7.23 0.58
C THR A 213 27.97 -7.16 -0.45
N ASN A 214 29.23 -7.11 0.01
CA ASN A 214 30.40 -7.10 -0.88
C ASN A 214 30.49 -8.35 -1.77
N SER A 215 29.86 -9.47 -1.38
CA SER A 215 29.87 -10.74 -2.11
C SER A 215 28.57 -11.05 -2.87
N GLY A 216 27.58 -10.14 -2.84
CA GLY A 216 26.29 -10.34 -3.51
C GLY A 216 25.09 -9.94 -2.66
N ARG A 217 24.00 -10.71 -2.73
CA ARG A 217 22.78 -10.49 -1.94
C ARG A 217 22.69 -11.48 -0.80
N LYS A 218 22.33 -11.01 0.39
CA LYS A 218 22.06 -11.85 1.56
C LYS A 218 20.58 -11.75 1.91
N ILE A 219 19.92 -12.89 2.10
CA ILE A 219 18.56 -12.94 2.65
C ILE A 219 18.69 -13.20 4.15
N CYS A 220 18.09 -12.33 4.96
CA CYS A 220 18.01 -12.49 6.40
C CYS A 220 16.54 -12.68 6.78
N ILE A 221 16.25 -13.69 7.60
CA ILE A 221 14.92 -13.94 8.16
C ILE A 221 15.08 -13.98 9.66
N GLU A 222 14.31 -13.16 10.37
CA GLU A 222 14.31 -13.12 11.83
C GLU A 222 12.90 -12.89 12.35
N SER A 223 12.69 -13.19 13.63
CA SER A 223 11.41 -12.88 14.27
C SER A 223 11.38 -11.43 14.76
N VAL A 224 10.21 -10.81 14.62
CA VAL A 224 9.94 -9.48 15.17
C VAL A 224 9.15 -9.67 16.47
N HIS A 225 9.79 -9.37 17.61
CA HIS A 225 9.24 -9.47 18.96
C HIS A 225 9.38 -8.15 19.71
#